data_AF-A0AAD9G2F6-F1
#
_entry.id   AF-A0AAD9G2F6-F1
#
_cell.length_a   1.000
_cell.length_b   1.000
_cell.length_c   1.000
_cell.angle_alpha   90.00
_cell.angle_beta   90.00
_cell.angle_gamma   90.00
#
_symmetry.space_group_name_H-M   'P 1'
#
loop_
_entity.id
_entity.type
_entity.pdbx_description
1 polymer ?
#
loop_
_entity_poly.entity_id
_entity_poly.type
_entity_poly.pdbx_seq_one_letter_code
_entity_poly.pdbx_strand_id
1 'polypeptide(L)'
;MEAWVTDKVSALGLDASVYVDYALGLLQDEDMDVSERVESVIAVFSGAADGLVAQEILDKTLDIAKMTKDVENLLQSEQQQSQQEEELKLAEKKMKDMHLREKQRQEAEEAAEREKEKAANRLKNMTRDLRLKLCDFFLTLQSNAWLISINQSS
;
A
#
# COMPACT_ATOMS: atom_id res chain seq x y z
N MET A 1 15.51 18.59 -5.80
CA MET A 1 16.10 19.94 -5.96
C MET A 1 17.43 20.15 -5.22
N GLU A 2 17.54 19.76 -3.95
CA GLU A 2 18.72 19.98 -3.08
C GLU A 2 20.07 19.59 -3.70
N ALA A 3 20.21 18.38 -4.22
CA ALA A 3 21.48 17.92 -4.82
C ALA A 3 21.96 18.83 -5.95
N TRP A 4 21.05 19.34 -6.78
CA TRP A 4 21.39 20.27 -7.85
C TRP A 4 21.91 21.61 -7.30
N VAL A 5 21.33 22.13 -6.22
CA VAL A 5 21.80 23.36 -5.56
C VAL A 5 23.18 23.14 -4.95
N THR A 6 23.39 22.00 -4.26
CA THR A 6 24.67 21.62 -3.67
C THR A 6 25.79 21.53 -4.71
N ASP A 7 25.50 20.96 -5.89
CA ASP A 7 26.47 20.88 -6.99
C ASP A 7 26.87 22.29 -7.49
N LYS A 8 25.91 23.22 -7.58
CA LYS A 8 26.17 24.61 -7.98
C LYS A 8 27.00 25.37 -6.95
N VAL A 9 26.63 25.25 -5.68
CA VAL A 9 27.34 25.86 -4.56
C VAL A 9 28.78 25.34 -4.48
N SER A 10 28.96 24.02 -4.64
CA SER A 10 30.29 23.40 -4.68
C SER A 10 31.12 23.86 -5.88
N ALA A 11 30.53 23.97 -7.06
CA ALA A 11 31.21 24.44 -8.26
C ALA A 11 31.72 25.90 -8.14
N LEU A 12 31.06 26.70 -7.31
CA LEU A 12 31.43 28.09 -7.03
C LEU A 12 32.38 28.24 -5.82
N GLY A 13 32.75 27.13 -5.16
CA GLY A 13 33.58 27.18 -3.95
C GLY A 13 32.89 27.83 -2.75
N LEU A 14 31.56 27.87 -2.77
CA LEU A 14 30.75 28.46 -1.70
C LEU A 14 30.47 27.45 -0.59
N ASP A 15 30.21 27.94 0.63
CA ASP A 15 29.87 27.10 1.77
C ASP A 15 28.45 26.52 1.63
N ALA A 16 28.36 25.19 1.50
CA ALA A 16 27.11 24.47 1.38
C ALA A 16 26.16 24.71 2.57
N SER A 17 26.70 24.84 3.79
CA SER A 17 25.89 25.01 5.00
C SER A 17 25.15 26.35 5.06
N VAL A 18 25.60 27.34 4.29
CA VAL A 18 25.01 28.68 4.27
C VAL A 18 24.12 28.88 3.04
N TYR A 19 24.60 28.44 1.88
CA TYR A 19 23.99 28.82 0.60
C TYR A 19 22.98 27.80 0.06
N VAL A 20 23.03 26.53 0.48
CA VAL A 20 22.09 25.51 -0.02
C VAL A 20 20.68 25.78 0.49
N ASP A 21 20.50 25.91 1.81
CA ASP A 21 19.18 26.14 2.41
C ASP A 21 18.58 27.48 1.95
N TYR A 22 19.42 28.51 1.83
CA TYR A 22 18.99 29.82 1.37
C TYR A 22 18.51 29.80 -0.08
N ALA A 23 19.28 29.17 -0.99
CA ALA A 23 18.88 29.05 -2.38
C ALA A 23 17.67 28.14 -2.57
N LEU A 24 17.53 27.08 -1.78
CA LEU A 24 16.33 26.25 -1.76
C LEU A 24 15.09 27.06 -1.36
N GLY A 25 15.20 27.90 -0.32
CA GLY A 25 14.11 28.78 0.09
C GLY A 25 13.64 29.70 -1.03
N LEU A 26 14.57 30.28 -1.81
CA LEU A 26 14.24 31.12 -2.96
C LEU A 26 13.61 30.33 -4.12
N LEU A 27 14.11 29.13 -4.42
CA LEU A 27 13.57 28.30 -5.52
C LEU A 27 12.18 27.75 -5.20
N GLN A 28 11.89 27.52 -3.92
CA GLN A 28 10.60 27.01 -3.45
C GLN A 28 9.55 28.09 -3.22
N ASP A 29 9.89 29.38 -3.40
CA ASP A 29 8.94 30.48 -3.21
C ASP A 29 7.84 30.48 -4.29
N GLU A 30 6.71 29.85 -3.99
CA GLU A 30 5.59 29.67 -4.93
C GLU A 30 5.01 30.96 -5.50
N ASP A 31 5.22 32.11 -4.83
CA ASP A 31 4.64 33.40 -5.21
C ASP A 31 5.37 34.07 -6.40
N MET A 32 6.59 33.63 -6.72
CA MET A 32 7.42 34.21 -7.79
C MET A 32 7.47 33.32 -9.03
N ASP A 33 7.72 33.87 -10.21
CA ASP A 33 7.98 33.04 -11.40
C ASP A 33 9.33 32.29 -11.29
N VAL A 34 9.46 31.11 -11.91
CA VAL A 34 10.70 30.31 -11.85
C VAL A 34 11.89 31.10 -12.39
N SER A 35 11.70 31.92 -13.43
CA SER A 35 12.73 32.81 -13.97
C SER A 35 13.25 33.77 -12.90
N GLU A 36 12.34 34.43 -12.17
CA GLU A 36 12.68 35.43 -11.15
C GLU A 36 13.34 34.79 -9.93
N ARG A 37 12.91 33.58 -9.54
CA ARG A 37 13.57 32.80 -8.48
C ARG A 37 15.00 32.46 -8.86
N VAL A 38 15.21 31.99 -10.09
CA VAL A 38 16.53 31.63 -10.60
C VAL A 38 17.43 32.86 -10.72
N GLU A 39 16.91 33.98 -11.18
CA GLU A 39 17.65 35.24 -11.22
C GLU A 39 18.08 35.70 -9.82
N SER A 40 17.20 35.55 -8.83
CA SER A 40 17.51 35.88 -7.43
C SER A 40 18.62 35.00 -6.87
N VAL A 41 18.58 33.69 -7.15
CA VAL A 41 19.65 32.75 -6.76
C VAL A 41 20.96 33.08 -7.48
N ILE A 42 20.91 33.39 -8.78
CA ILE A 42 22.09 33.77 -9.55
C ILE A 42 22.71 35.05 -8.98
N ALA A 43 21.92 36.07 -8.66
CA ALA A 43 22.40 37.33 -8.08
C ALA A 43 23.13 37.10 -6.75
N VAL A 44 22.57 36.24 -5.89
CA VAL A 44 23.16 35.86 -4.60
C VAL A 44 24.47 35.11 -4.81
N PHE A 45 24.47 34.10 -5.68
CA PHE A 45 25.66 33.30 -5.97
C PHE A 45 26.75 34.11 -6.65
N SER A 46 26.41 35.01 -7.59
CA SER A 46 27.38 35.88 -8.24
C SER A 46 28.02 36.86 -7.27
N GLY A 47 27.23 37.43 -6.35
CA GLY A 47 27.77 38.34 -5.32
C GLY A 47 28.62 37.61 -4.29
N ALA A 48 28.22 36.39 -3.92
CA ALA A 48 28.95 35.58 -2.95
C ALA A 48 30.26 35.01 -3.51
N ALA A 49 30.28 34.66 -4.79
CA ALA A 49 31.42 34.03 -5.47
C ALA A 49 32.35 35.04 -6.16
N ASP A 50 32.06 36.35 -6.06
CA ASP A 50 32.90 37.42 -6.60
C ASP A 50 34.32 37.35 -5.98
N GLY A 51 35.33 37.32 -6.84
CA GLY A 51 36.73 37.17 -6.45
C GLY A 51 37.14 35.78 -5.92
N LEU A 52 36.21 34.83 -5.76
CA LEU A 52 36.52 33.45 -5.33
C LEU A 52 36.81 32.50 -6.49
N VAL A 53 36.14 32.70 -7.62
CA VAL A 53 36.29 31.89 -8.84
C VAL A 53 36.51 32.77 -10.07
N ALA A 54 37.08 32.20 -11.12
CA ALA A 54 37.26 32.91 -12.39
C ALA A 54 35.90 33.24 -13.03
N GLN A 55 35.82 34.39 -13.71
CA GLN A 55 34.59 34.83 -14.39
C GLN A 55 34.04 33.78 -15.37
N GLU A 56 34.93 33.06 -16.07
CA GLU A 56 34.55 31.97 -16.98
C GLU A 56 33.80 30.83 -16.27
N ILE A 57 34.14 30.56 -15.00
CA ILE A 57 33.47 29.55 -14.18
C ILE A 57 32.11 30.08 -13.72
N LEU A 58 32.02 31.36 -13.34
CA LEU A 58 30.77 32.02 -13.00
C LEU A 58 29.79 31.95 -14.17
N ASP A 59 30.19 32.46 -15.33
CA ASP A 59 29.34 32.53 -16.52
C ASP A 59 28.87 31.14 -16.98
N LYS A 60 29.74 30.13 -16.85
CA LYS A 60 29.41 28.74 -17.20
C LYS A 60 28.48 28.07 -16.19
N THR A 61 28.59 28.41 -14.92
CA THR A 61 27.85 27.77 -13.82
C THR A 61 26.48 28.42 -13.63
N LEU A 62 26.44 29.75 -13.76
CA LEU A 62 25.31 30.66 -13.55
C LEU A 62 24.67 31.12 -14.87
N ASP A 63 24.31 30.17 -15.72
CA ASP A 63 23.56 30.44 -16.96
C ASP A 63 22.06 30.47 -16.65
N ILE A 64 21.43 31.64 -16.78
CA ILE A 64 20.00 31.84 -16.50
C ILE A 64 19.14 30.88 -17.31
N ALA A 65 19.31 30.80 -18.62
CA ALA A 65 18.45 29.99 -19.49
C ALA A 65 18.56 28.50 -19.15
N LYS A 66 19.77 28.03 -18.86
CA LYS A 66 20.01 26.65 -18.46
C LYS A 66 19.45 26.37 -17.06
N MET A 67 19.71 27.25 -16.10
CA MET A 67 19.26 27.06 -14.71
C MET A 67 17.74 27.11 -14.61
N THR A 68 17.06 28.03 -15.31
CA THR A 68 15.60 28.07 -15.38
C THR A 68 15.04 26.76 -15.91
N LYS A 69 15.58 26.27 -17.03
CA LYS A 69 15.15 24.99 -17.60
C LYS A 69 15.41 23.80 -16.67
N ASP A 70 16.57 23.76 -16.02
CA ASP A 70 16.90 22.70 -15.07
C ASP A 70 15.93 22.70 -13.87
N VAL A 71 15.63 23.87 -13.32
CA VAL A 71 14.70 24.04 -12.19
C VAL A 71 13.27 23.68 -12.59
N GLU A 72 12.80 24.12 -13.76
CA GLU A 72 11.48 23.73 -14.29
C GLU A 72 11.34 22.21 -14.40
N ASN A 73 12.36 21.52 -14.94
CA ASN A 73 12.35 20.07 -15.06
C ASN A 73 12.32 19.38 -13.69
N LEU A 74 13.06 19.92 -12.72
CA LEU A 74 13.09 19.39 -11.36
C LEU A 74 11.73 19.56 -10.68
N LEU A 75 11.11 20.74 -10.78
CA LEU A 75 9.78 21.01 -10.23
C LEU A 75 8.71 20.11 -10.87
N GLN A 76 8.75 19.94 -12.19
CA GLN A 76 7.84 19.03 -12.89
C GLN A 76 8.03 17.58 -12.44
N SER A 77 9.28 17.12 -12.27
CA SER A 77 9.56 15.78 -11.78
C SER A 77 9.06 15.57 -10.35
N GLU A 78 9.24 16.55 -9.47
CA GLU A 78 8.75 16.49 -8.08
C GLU A 78 7.21 16.44 -8.04
N GLN A 79 6.55 17.24 -8.88
CA GLN A 79 5.09 17.23 -9.00
C GLN A 79 4.57 15.88 -9.52
N GLN A 80 5.22 15.29 -10.53
CA GLN A 80 4.85 13.98 -11.06
C GLN A 80 5.06 12.86 -10.03
N GLN A 81 6.16 12.90 -9.27
CA GLN A 81 6.41 11.93 -8.20
C GLN A 81 5.35 12.02 -7.11
N SER A 82 4.98 13.23 -6.69
CA SER A 82 3.91 13.44 -5.71
C SER A 82 2.58 12.86 -6.18
N GLN A 83 2.18 13.12 -7.43
CA GLN A 83 0.95 12.56 -8.02
C GLN A 83 0.99 11.03 -8.06
N GLN A 84 2.10 10.43 -8.47
CA GLN A 84 2.26 8.98 -8.49
C GLN A 84 2.20 8.37 -7.08
N GLU A 85 2.79 9.02 -6.10
CA GLU A 85 2.75 8.55 -4.70
C GLU A 85 1.34 8.60 -4.13
N GLU A 86 0.57 9.64 -4.45
CA GLU A 86 -0.86 9.74 -4.08
C GLU A 86 -1.69 8.64 -4.76
N GLU A 87 -1.48 8.40 -6.05
CA GLU A 87 -2.16 7.33 -6.79
C GLU A 87 -1.83 5.94 -6.21
N LEU A 88 -0.57 5.69 -5.88
CA LEU A 88 -0.14 4.44 -5.23
C LEU A 88 -0.79 4.27 -3.85
N LYS A 89 -0.82 5.33 -3.02
CA LYS A 89 -1.51 5.29 -1.72
C LYS A 89 -3.00 4.98 -1.85
N LEU A 90 -3.66 5.55 -2.86
CA LEU A 90 -5.07 5.25 -3.15
C LEU A 90 -5.26 3.81 -3.62
N ALA A 91 -4.39 3.29 -4.49
CA ALA A 91 -4.41 1.92 -4.96
C ALA A 91 -4.19 0.92 -3.82
N GLU A 92 -3.21 1.17 -2.94
CA GLU A 92 -2.96 0.35 -1.76
C GLU A 92 -4.17 0.30 -0.83
N LYS A 93 -4.83 1.44 -0.60
CA LYS A 93 -6.02 1.51 0.23
C LYS A 93 -7.16 0.66 -0.35
N LYS A 94 -7.39 0.75 -1.67
CA LYS A 94 -8.39 -0.08 -2.37
C LYS A 94 -8.08 -1.57 -2.27
N MET A 95 -6.81 -1.95 -2.43
CA MET A 95 -6.38 -3.34 -2.32
C MET A 95 -6.59 -3.89 -0.89
N LYS A 96 -6.24 -3.11 0.13
CA LYS A 96 -6.47 -3.49 1.54
C LYS A 96 -7.96 -3.68 1.85
N ASP A 97 -8.82 -2.77 1.37
CA ASP A 97 -10.27 -2.89 1.54
C ASP A 97 -10.85 -4.13 0.83
N MET A 98 -10.40 -4.40 -0.41
CA MET A 98 -10.80 -5.59 -1.16
C MET A 98 -10.38 -6.88 -0.42
N HIS A 99 -9.15 -6.95 0.07
CA HIS A 99 -8.66 -8.09 0.85
C HIS A 99 -9.45 -8.31 2.14
N LEU A 100 -9.84 -7.22 2.83
CA LEU A 100 -10.65 -7.33 4.04
C LEU A 100 -12.03 -7.92 3.74
N ARG A 101 -12.70 -7.45 2.68
CA ARG A 101 -14.01 -7.96 2.26
C ARG A 101 -13.95 -9.41 1.83
N GLU A 102 -12.91 -9.78 1.07
CA GLU A 102 -12.74 -11.17 0.64
C GLU A 102 -12.49 -12.10 1.83
N LYS A 103 -11.69 -11.66 2.81
CA LYS A 103 -11.47 -12.42 4.04
C LYS A 103 -12.76 -12.63 4.84
N GLN A 104 -13.56 -11.57 5.00
CA GLN A 104 -14.87 -11.67 5.66
C GLN A 104 -15.81 -12.63 4.92
N ARG A 105 -15.78 -12.62 3.58
CA ARG A 105 -16.58 -13.53 2.76
C ARG A 105 -16.15 -14.99 2.97
N GLN A 106 -14.85 -15.26 2.94
CA GLN A 106 -14.29 -16.60 3.17
C GLN A 106 -14.64 -17.11 4.57
N GLU A 107 -14.47 -16.28 5.61
CA GLU A 107 -14.81 -16.67 6.98
C GLU A 107 -16.31 -16.99 7.13
N ALA A 108 -17.19 -16.23 6.47
CA ALA A 108 -18.63 -16.49 6.47
C ALA A 108 -18.98 -17.78 5.71
N GLU A 109 -18.33 -18.03 4.58
CA GLU A 109 -18.53 -19.24 3.77
C GLU A 109 -18.06 -20.49 4.51
N GLU A 110 -16.89 -20.45 5.14
CA GLU A 110 -16.36 -21.54 5.97
C GLU A 110 -17.24 -21.82 7.20
N ALA A 111 -17.79 -20.79 7.83
CA ALA A 111 -18.72 -20.95 8.95
C ALA A 111 -20.03 -21.61 8.49
N ALA A 112 -20.57 -21.19 7.34
CA ALA A 112 -21.76 -21.76 6.76
C ALA A 112 -21.55 -23.24 6.36
N GLU A 113 -20.39 -23.56 5.78
CA GLU A 113 -20.04 -24.93 5.41
C GLU A 113 -19.88 -25.83 6.65
N ARG A 114 -19.22 -25.34 7.71
CA ARG A 114 -19.12 -26.07 8.98
C ARG A 114 -20.49 -26.35 9.61
N GLU A 115 -21.43 -25.42 9.55
CA GLU A 115 -22.78 -25.65 10.06
C GLU A 115 -23.57 -26.64 9.20
N LYS A 116 -23.42 -26.59 7.86
CA LYS A 116 -24.00 -27.59 6.95
C LYS A 116 -23.47 -28.99 7.25
N GLU A 117 -22.15 -29.13 7.45
CA GLU A 117 -21.53 -30.42 7.77
C GLU A 117 -22.00 -30.94 9.13
N LYS A 118 -22.06 -30.09 10.16
CA LYS A 118 -22.62 -30.47 11.47
C LYS A 118 -24.08 -30.91 11.37
N ALA A 119 -24.91 -30.20 10.60
CA ALA A 119 -26.31 -30.56 10.41
C ALA A 119 -26.46 -31.90 9.67
N ALA A 120 -25.68 -32.13 8.61
CA ALA A 120 -25.64 -33.39 7.88
C ALA A 120 -25.18 -34.55 8.78
N ASN A 121 -24.16 -34.35 9.61
CA ASN A 121 -23.67 -35.34 10.56
C ASN A 121 -24.72 -35.67 11.64
N ARG A 122 -25.45 -34.67 12.16
CA ARG A 122 -26.58 -34.91 13.09
C ARG A 122 -27.65 -35.79 12.45
N LEU A 123 -28.06 -35.47 11.22
CA LEU A 123 -29.06 -36.26 10.49
C LEU A 123 -28.59 -37.71 10.28
N LYS A 124 -27.36 -37.91 9.83
CA LYS A 124 -26.78 -39.25 9.61
C LYS A 124 -26.77 -40.08 10.90
N ASN A 125 -26.40 -39.47 12.02
CA ASN A 125 -26.39 -40.14 13.33
C ASN A 125 -27.81 -40.50 13.80
N MET A 126 -28.77 -39.59 13.66
CA MET A 126 -30.18 -39.87 13.99
C MET A 126 -30.73 -41.03 13.17
N THR A 127 -30.47 -41.06 11.86
CA THR A 127 -30.92 -42.15 10.98
C THR A 127 -30.27 -43.48 11.35
N ARG A 128 -28.98 -43.47 11.73
CA ARG A 128 -28.27 -44.66 12.21
C ARG A 128 -28.86 -45.19 13.51
N ASP A 129 -29.13 -44.32 14.48
CA ASP A 129 -29.72 -44.71 15.77
C ASP A 129 -31.14 -45.28 15.61
N LEU A 130 -31.95 -44.66 14.75
CA LEU A 130 -33.28 -45.18 14.41
C LEU A 130 -33.20 -46.57 13.78
N ARG A 131 -32.25 -46.80 12.87
CA ARG A 131 -32.03 -48.11 12.25
C ARG A 131 -31.62 -49.16 13.28
N LEU A 132 -30.73 -48.83 14.21
CA LEU A 132 -30.32 -49.75 15.29
C LEU A 132 -31.50 -50.10 16.19
N LYS A 133 -32.28 -49.11 16.64
CA LYS A 133 -33.48 -49.33 17.47
C LYS A 133 -34.53 -50.19 16.76
N LEU A 134 -34.73 -49.99 15.45
CA LEU A 134 -35.64 -50.81 14.66
C LEU A 134 -35.16 -52.28 14.56
N CYS A 135 -33.85 -52.50 14.39
CA CYS A 135 -33.29 -53.86 14.41
C CYS A 135 -33.50 -54.53 15.78
N ASP A 136 -33.22 -53.82 16.88
CA ASP A 136 -33.41 -54.34 18.24
C ASP A 136 -34.88 -54.68 18.52
N PHE A 137 -35.79 -53.80 18.10
CA PHE A 137 -37.23 -54.05 18.20
C PHE A 137 -37.66 -55.28 17.40
N PHE A 138 -37.14 -55.44 16.18
CA PHE A 138 -37.48 -56.58 15.33
C PHE A 138 -36.95 -57.91 15.89
N LEU A 139 -35.72 -57.92 16.42
CA LEU A 139 -35.13 -59.06 17.10
C LEU A 139 -35.92 -59.43 18.37
N THR A 140 -36.36 -58.43 19.13
CA THR A 140 -37.19 -58.64 20.33
C THR A 140 -38.55 -59.25 19.96
N LEU A 141 -39.18 -58.78 18.88
CA LEU A 141 -40.43 -59.34 18.36
C LEU A 141 -40.27 -60.78 17.89
N GLN A 142 -39.20 -61.10 17.16
CA GLN A 142 -38.93 -62.48 16.74
C GLN A 142 -38.71 -63.41 17.93
N SER A 143 -37.94 -62.96 18.93
CA SER A 143 -37.70 -63.73 20.16
C SER A 143 -39.00 -63.99 20.93
N ASN A 144 -39.85 -62.97 21.08
CA ASN A 144 -41.15 -63.12 21.73
C ASN A 144 -42.11 -64.02 20.94
N ALA A 145 -42.14 -63.91 19.61
CA ALA A 145 -42.95 -64.77 18.76
C ALA A 145 -42.49 -66.25 18.85
N TRP A 146 -41.18 -66.47 18.90
CA TRP A 146 -40.60 -67.80 19.11
C TRP A 146 -40.98 -68.40 20.47
N LEU A 147 -40.91 -67.60 21.55
CA LEU A 147 -41.34 -68.01 22.89
C LEU A 147 -42.83 -68.36 22.95
N ILE A 148 -43.69 -67.58 22.29
CA ILE A 148 -45.12 -67.88 22.19
C ILE A 148 -45.36 -69.18 21.41
N SER A 149 -44.64 -69.40 20.32
CA SER A 149 -44.74 -70.63 19.51
C SER A 149 -44.35 -71.89 20.28
N ILE A 150 -43.38 -71.79 21.19
CA ILE A 150 -42.96 -72.93 22.04
C ILE A 150 -44.04 -73.25 23.08
N ASN A 151 -44.63 -72.23 23.73
CA ASN A 151 -45.63 -72.43 24.76
C ASN A 151 -46.99 -72.95 24.25
N GLN A 152 -47.29 -72.81 22.96
CA GLN A 152 -48.50 -73.40 22.36
C GLN A 152 -48.31 -74.86 21.88
N SER A 153 -47.09 -75.38 21.96
CA SER A 153 -46.74 -76.74 21.50
C SER A 153 -46.53 -77.75 22.64
N SER A 154 -46.89 -77.40 23.89
CA SER A 154 -46.96 -78.29 25.07
C SER A 154 -48.40 -78.50 25.50
#